data_AF-A0A077FA94-F1
#
_entry.id   AF-A0A077FA94-F1
#
_cell.length_a   1.000
_cell.length_b   1.000
_cell.length_c   1.000
_cell.angle_alpha   90.00
_cell.angle_beta   90.00
_cell.angle_gamma   90.00
#
_symmetry.space_group_name_H-M   'P 1'
#
loop_
_entity.id
_entity.type
_entity.pdbx_description
1 polymer ?
#
loop_
_entity_poly.entity_id
_entity_poly.type
_entity_poly.pdbx_seq_one_letter_code
_entity_poly.pdbx_strand_id
1 'polypeptide(L)' 'MAKTLTDAYLVLLLAATIHGTDAAVRDTAKRCAKTLPRSKRDVMYQIVDSKEPLKLVFHIAENLD' A
#
# COMPACT_ATOMS: atom_id res chain seq x y z
N MET A 1 12.05 -6.20 -2.92
CA MET A 1 10.68 -6.25 -2.36
C MET A 1 10.74 -5.63 -0.96
N ALA A 2 9.82 -4.70 -0.65
CA ALA A 2 9.87 -3.76 0.48
C ALA A 2 10.32 -4.38 1.82
N LYS A 3 11.37 -3.84 2.45
CA LYS A 3 11.89 -4.30 3.75
C LYS A 3 11.43 -3.40 4.89
N THR A 4 11.05 -2.16 4.59
CA THR A 4 10.51 -1.20 5.55
C THR A 4 9.08 -0.80 5.20
N LEU A 5 8.39 -0.16 6.15
CA LEU A 5 7.06 0.38 5.89
C LEU A 5 7.10 1.53 4.87
N THR A 6 8.15 2.35 4.91
CA THR A 6 8.42 3.40 3.92
C THR A 6 8.56 2.82 2.51
N ASP A 7 9.33 1.74 2.35
CA ASP A 7 9.46 1.06 1.05
C ASP A 7 8.09 0.56 0.55
N ALA A 8 7.25 0.06 1.45
CA ALA A 8 5.91 -0.43 1.09
C ALA A 8 5.01 0.71 0.61
N TYR A 9 5.04 1.87 1.27
CA TYR A 9 4.32 3.06 0.82
C TYR A 9 4.82 3.57 -0.52
N LEU A 10 6.14 3.63 -0.74
CA LEU A 10 6.70 4.01 -2.04
C LEU A 10 6.24 3.09 -3.17
N VAL A 11 6.24 1.77 -2.94
CA VAL A 11 5.78 0.80 -3.94
C VAL A 11 4.28 0.91 -4.18
N LEU A 12 3.48 1.16 -3.14
CA LEU A 12 2.04 1.40 -3.26
C LEU A 12 1.74 2.65 -4.07
N LEU A 13 2.43 3.75 -3.79
CA LEU A 13 2.26 5.00 -4.52
C LEU A 13 2.68 4.86 -5.98
N LEU A 14 3.76 4.14 -6.24
CA LEU A 14 4.19 3.85 -7.60
C LEU A 14 3.13 3.04 -8.36
N ALA A 15 2.55 2.00 -7.73
CA ALA A 15 1.48 1.22 -8.34
C ALA A 15 0.20 2.05 -8.57
N ALA A 16 -0.16 2.90 -7.61
CA ALA A 16 -1.28 3.82 -7.73
C ALA A 16 -1.09 4.80 -8.90
N THR A 17 0.10 5.39 -9.06
CA THR A 17 0.40 6.36 -10.11
C THR A 17 0.53 5.71 -11.49
N ILE A 18 1.17 4.54 -11.61
CA ILE A 18 1.35 3.85 -12.90
C ILE A 18 0.04 3.23 -13.39
N HIS A 19 -0.69 2.54 -12.51
CA HIS A 19 -1.83 1.74 -12.92
C HIS A 19 -3.18 2.43 -12.68
N GLY A 20 -3.28 3.36 -11.73
CA GLY A 20 -4.49 4.15 -11.50
C GLY A 20 -5.74 3.34 -11.12
N THR A 21 -5.58 2.12 -10.58
CA THR A 21 -6.72 1.24 -10.26
C THR A 21 -6.63 0.65 -8.86
N ASP A 22 -7.80 0.45 -8.25
CA ASP A 22 -7.93 -0.20 -6.94
C ASP A 22 -7.36 -1.62 -6.93
N ALA A 23 -7.55 -2.38 -8.01
CA ALA A 23 -7.06 -3.75 -8.13
C ALA A 23 -5.52 -3.80 -8.05
N ALA A 24 -4.83 -2.93 -8.79
CA ALA A 24 -3.39 -2.85 -8.77
C ALA A 24 -2.85 -2.48 -7.38
N VAL A 25 -3.53 -1.58 -6.68
CA VAL A 25 -3.18 -1.19 -5.30
C VAL A 25 -3.38 -2.36 -4.34
N ARG A 26 -4.52 -3.07 -4.39
CA ARG A 26 -4.76 -4.25 -3.52
C ARG A 26 -3.72 -5.33 -3.72
N ASP A 27 -3.41 -5.69 -4.97
CA ASP A 27 -2.44 -6.74 -5.26
C ASP A 27 -1.03 -6.33 -4.84
N THR A 28 -0.71 -5.04 -4.92
CA THR A 28 0.56 -4.49 -4.44
C THR A 28 0.63 -4.49 -2.91
N ALA A 29 -0.44 -4.10 -2.21
CA ALA A 29 -0.55 -4.16 -0.76
C ALA A 29 -0.40 -5.61 -0.24
N LYS A 30 -1.08 -6.58 -0.86
CA LYS A 30 -0.93 -8.01 -0.55
C LYS A 30 0.51 -8.49 -0.69
N ARG A 31 1.21 -8.05 -1.74
CA ARG A 31 2.63 -8.38 -1.97
C ARG A 31 3.52 -7.76 -0.90
N CYS A 32 3.31 -6.49 -0.55
CA CYS A 32 4.08 -5.80 0.51
C CYS A 32 3.82 -6.41 1.90
N ALA A 33 2.59 -6.79 2.22
CA ALA A 33 2.25 -7.45 3.49
C ALA A 33 3.08 -8.73 3.72
N LYS A 34 3.36 -9.50 2.67
CA LYS A 34 4.16 -10.73 2.74
C LYS A 34 5.63 -10.46 3.06
N THR A 35 6.15 -9.28 2.72
CA THR A 35 7.57 -8.93 2.87
C THR A 35 7.86 -8.18 4.16
N LEU A 36 6.83 -7.63 4.81
CA LEU A 36 6.94 -6.92 6.08
C LEU A 36 6.96 -7.85 7.31
N PRO A 37 7.60 -7.43 8.42
CA PRO A 37 7.44 -8.06 9.73
C PRO A 37 5.97 -8.10 10.16
N ARG A 38 5.55 -9.15 10.88
CA ARG A 38 4.14 -9.36 11.28
C ARG A 38 3.49 -8.12 11.92
N SER A 39 4.22 -7.42 12.79
CA SER A 39 3.76 -6.21 13.46
C SER A 39 3.43 -5.04 12.53
N LYS A 40 3.93 -5.04 11.30
CA LYS A 40 3.73 -3.96 10.31
C LYS A 40 2.78 -4.36 9.17
N ARG A 41 2.19 -5.56 9.22
CA ARG A 41 1.30 -6.05 8.15
C ARG A 41 -0.10 -5.47 8.22
N ASP A 42 -0.54 -5.07 9.42
CA ASP A 42 -1.92 -4.62 9.66
C ASP A 42 -2.34 -3.49 8.72
N VAL A 43 -1.51 -2.46 8.60
CA VAL A 43 -1.77 -1.32 7.70
C VAL A 43 -1.87 -1.73 6.22
N MET A 44 -1.13 -2.75 5.77
CA MET A 44 -1.29 -3.25 4.41
C MET A 44 -2.63 -3.95 4.23
N TYR A 45 -3.09 -4.71 5.22
CA TYR A 45 -4.40 -5.36 5.16
C TYR A 45 -5.56 -4.36 5.25
N GLN A 46 -5.42 -3.29 6.03
CA GLN A 46 -6.38 -2.18 6.02
C GLN A 46 -6.54 -1.58 4.61
N ILE A 47 -5.44 -1.42 3.86
CA ILE A 47 -5.49 -0.99 2.45
C ILE A 47 -6.15 -2.07 1.58
N VAL A 48 -5.80 -3.35 1.75
CA VAL A 48 -6.41 -4.45 0.98
C VAL A 48 -7.92 -4.52 1.17
N ASP A 49 -8.41 -4.26 2.38
CA ASP A 49 -9.82 -4.40 2.76
C ASP A 49 -10.64 -3.12 2.52
N SER A 50 -9.98 -2.00 2.22
CA SER A 50 -10.64 -0.73 1.91
C SER A 50 -11.57 -0.85 0.70
N LYS A 51 -12.70 -0.13 0.69
CA LYS A 51 -13.57 -0.04 -0.49
C LYS A 51 -12.93 0.78 -1.62
N GLU A 52 -12.09 1.76 -1.26
CA GLU A 52 -11.44 2.71 -2.18
C GLU A 52 -9.92 2.77 -1.91
N PRO A 53 -9.16 1.68 -2.13
CA PRO A 53 -7.75 1.60 -1.79
C PRO A 53 -6.87 2.58 -2.54
N LEU A 54 -7.20 2.93 -3.80
CA LEU A 54 -6.47 3.94 -4.57
C LEU A 54 -6.55 5.31 -3.88
N LYS A 55 -7.77 5.73 -3.52
CA LYS A 55 -8.00 6.99 -2.81
C LYS A 55 -7.33 7.00 -1.44
N LEU A 56 -7.42 5.90 -0.71
CA LEU A 56 -6.77 5.76 0.60
C LEU A 56 -5.26 5.90 0.50
N VAL A 57 -4.61 5.29 -0.50
CA VAL A 57 -3.16 5.40 -0.69
C VAL A 57 -2.73 6.83 -0.98
N PHE A 58 -3.47 7.58 -1.82
CA PHE A 58 -3.17 9.00 -2.04
C PHE A 58 -3.38 9.84 -0.78
N HIS A 59 -4.45 9.58 -0.02
CA HIS A 59 -4.67 10.26 1.25
C HIS A 59 -3.55 10.00 2.27
N ILE A 60 -3.06 8.76 2.36
CA ILE A 60 -1.90 8.44 3.20
C ILE A 60 -0.67 9.23 2.71
N ALA A 61 -0.45 9.33 1.39
CA ALA A 61 0.67 10.05 0.81
C ALA A 61 0.70 11.53 1.19
N GLU A 62 -0.47 12.18 1.16
CA GLU A 62 -0.65 13.59 1.52
C GLU A 62 -0.36 13.88 3.00
N ASN A 63 -0.35 12.84 3.85
CA ASN A 63 -0.17 12.92 5.30
C ASN A 63 1.07 12.13 5.78
N LEU A 64 2.01 11.82 4.88
CA LEU A 64 3.33 11.29 5.27
C LEU A 64 4.24 12.46 5.68
N ASP A 65 4.47 12.62 6.98
CA ASP A 65 5.52 13.49 7.54
C ASP A 65 6.93 12.95 7.32
#